data_AF-A0A9Q0YZ93-F1
#
_entry.id   AF-A0A9Q0YZ93-F1
#
_cell.length_a   1.000
_cell.length_b   1.000
_cell.length_c   1.000
_cell.angle_alpha   90.00
_cell.angle_beta   90.00
_cell.angle_gamma   90.00
#
_symmetry.space_group_name_H-M   'P 1'
#
loop_
_entity.id
_entity.type
_entity.pdbx_description
1 polymer ?
#
loop_
_entity_poly.entity_id
_entity_poly.type
_entity_poly.pdbx_seq_one_letter_code
_entity_poly.pdbx_strand_id
1 'polypeptide(L)'
;MDREKDVYNHHELLDPNIGLDTKPKGLDKIVDLAMKCVQEKGSDRPTMGGVVKEIENILHLAGLNPDAESESTSACFEEASQDEIPPSLREEEVSLS
;
A
#
# COMPACT_ATOMS: atom_id res chain seq x y z
N MET A 1 9.27 -13.94 21.69
CA MET A 1 10.40 -13.82 20.76
C MET A 1 11.08 -12.51 21.10
N ASP A 2 12.27 -12.55 21.69
CA ASP A 2 13.07 -11.37 21.98
C ASP A 2 13.55 -10.75 20.66
N ARG A 3 12.80 -9.75 20.16
CA ARG A 3 12.98 -9.14 18.83
C ARG A 3 14.27 -8.31 18.69
N GLU A 4 15.07 -8.22 19.76
CA GLU A 4 16.23 -7.31 19.83
C GLU A 4 17.58 -8.01 19.57
N LYS A 5 17.62 -9.36 19.49
CA LYS A 5 18.87 -10.11 19.27
C LYS A 5 18.96 -10.88 17.96
N ASP A 6 17.85 -11.06 17.27
CA ASP A 6 17.82 -11.52 15.89
C ASP A 6 17.47 -10.34 14.99
N VAL A 7 18.38 -9.36 14.94
CA VAL A 7 18.49 -8.44 13.80
C VAL A 7 19.02 -9.26 12.62
N TYR A 8 18.14 -10.14 12.16
CA TYR A 8 18.06 -10.69 10.83
C TYR A 8 19.36 -10.64 10.00
N ASN A 9 19.88 -11.83 9.73
CA ASN A 9 20.53 -12.11 8.44
C ASN A 9 19.47 -12.01 7.31
N HIS A 10 18.78 -10.87 7.17
CA HIS A 10 17.77 -10.61 6.14
C HIS A 10 18.33 -10.75 4.73
N HIS A 11 19.65 -10.63 4.57
CA HIS A 11 20.32 -10.79 3.29
C HIS A 11 19.95 -12.08 2.57
N GLU A 12 19.62 -13.17 3.27
CA GLU A 12 19.24 -14.44 2.65
C GLU A 12 17.78 -14.50 2.17
N LEU A 13 16.90 -13.65 2.69
CA LEU A 13 15.47 -13.61 2.34
C LEU A 13 15.12 -12.53 1.32
N LEU A 14 16.03 -11.57 1.11
CA LEU A 14 15.83 -10.50 0.13
C LEU A 14 16.09 -11.03 -1.27
N ASP A 15 15.30 -10.55 -2.23
CA ASP A 15 15.52 -10.87 -3.63
C ASP A 15 16.96 -10.49 -4.03
N PRO A 16 17.76 -11.43 -4.58
CA PRO A 16 19.14 -11.16 -4.99
C PRO A 16 19.30 -10.01 -6.01
N ASN A 17 18.23 -9.64 -6.71
CA ASN A 17 18.19 -8.53 -7.67
C ASN A 17 17.92 -7.17 -7.01
N ILE A 18 17.53 -7.13 -5.73
CA ILE A 18 17.48 -5.89 -4.96
C ILE A 18 18.93 -5.52 -4.67
N GLY A 19 19.53 -4.71 -5.55
CA GLY A 19 20.93 -4.31 -5.54
C GLY A 19 21.43 -3.99 -4.12
N LEU A 20 22.15 -4.96 -3.55
CA LEU A 20 22.43 -5.02 -2.12
C LEU A 20 23.81 -4.43 -1.78
N ASP A 21 24.40 -3.70 -2.73
CA ASP A 21 25.70 -3.02 -2.60
C ASP A 21 25.70 -2.07 -1.40
N THR A 22 24.52 -1.56 -1.03
CA THR A 22 24.26 -0.89 0.25
C THR A 22 22.86 -1.25 0.75
N LYS A 23 22.67 -1.31 2.08
CA LYS A 23 21.34 -1.53 2.68
C LYS A 23 20.38 -0.42 2.22
N PRO A 24 19.29 -0.73 1.50
CA PRO A 24 18.38 0.30 1.02
C PRO A 24 17.78 1.06 2.20
N LYS A 25 17.79 2.39 2.12
CA LYS A 25 17.20 3.25 3.15
C LYS A 25 15.72 2.91 3.30
N GLY A 26 15.29 2.65 4.53
CA GLY A 26 13.89 2.31 4.82
C GLY A 26 13.55 0.82 4.72
N LEU A 27 14.49 -0.05 4.29
CA LEU A 27 14.23 -1.49 4.19
C LEU A 27 13.75 -2.09 5.52
N ASP A 28 14.39 -1.75 6.64
CA ASP A 28 13.99 -2.25 7.97
C ASP A 28 12.53 -1.95 8.28
N LYS A 29 12.09 -0.74 7.93
CA LYS A 29 10.71 -0.30 8.14
C LYS A 29 9.72 -1.03 7.24
N ILE A 30 10.11 -1.35 5.99
CA ILE A 30 9.28 -2.16 5.09
C ILE A 30 9.11 -3.57 5.67
N VAL A 31 10.18 -4.18 6.16
CA VAL A 31 10.08 -5.51 6.79
C VAL A 31 9.20 -5.43 8.04
N ASP A 32 9.40 -4.44 8.90
CA ASP A 32 8.55 -4.25 10.09
C ASP A 32 7.07 -4.07 9.73
N LEU A 33 6.77 -3.35 8.64
CA LEU A 33 5.41 -3.21 8.13
C LEU A 33 4.87 -4.55 7.61
N ALA A 34 5.66 -5.29 6.83
CA ALA A 34 5.28 -6.61 6.33
C ALA A 34 4.97 -7.59 7.47
N MET A 35 5.79 -7.60 8.52
CA MET A 35 5.57 -8.42 9.72
C MET A 35 4.28 -8.03 10.45
N LYS A 36 3.96 -6.73 10.51
CA LYS A 36 2.69 -6.24 11.07
C LYS A 36 1.47 -6.69 10.25
N CYS A 37 1.57 -6.73 8.92
CA CYS A 37 0.48 -7.16 8.03
C CYS A 37 0.10 -8.64 8.19
N VAL A 38 1.04 -9.49 8.60
CA VAL A 38 0.85 -10.94 8.69
C VAL A 38 0.67 -11.44 10.13
N GLN A 39 0.36 -10.55 11.08
CA GLN A 39 0.08 -10.98 12.46
C GLN A 39 -1.10 -11.94 12.53
N GLU A 40 -1.00 -12.95 13.39
CA GLU A 40 -2.03 -13.97 13.59
C GLU A 40 -3.39 -13.34 13.94
N LYS A 41 -3.37 -12.35 14.83
CA LYS A 41 -4.56 -11.60 15.24
C LYS A 41 -4.87 -10.51 14.22
N GLY A 42 -6.07 -10.57 13.63
CA GLY A 42 -6.53 -9.57 12.67
C GLY A 42 -6.59 -8.14 13.25
N SER A 43 -6.83 -7.99 14.55
CA SER A 43 -6.82 -6.69 15.25
C SER A 43 -5.46 -6.01 15.28
N ASP A 44 -4.39 -6.79 15.16
CA ASP A 44 -3.02 -6.29 15.25
C ASP A 44 -2.46 -5.97 13.86
N ARG A 45 -3.22 -6.31 12.80
CA ARG A 45 -2.91 -5.94 11.42
C ARG A 45 -3.30 -4.48 11.18
N PRO A 46 -2.45 -3.69 10.52
CA PRO A 46 -2.82 -2.35 10.10
C PRO A 46 -3.99 -2.41 9.10
N THR A 47 -4.81 -1.37 9.08
CA THR A 47 -5.76 -1.16 8.00
C THR A 47 -5.00 -0.89 6.69
N MET A 48 -5.59 -1.17 5.53
CA MET A 48 -4.93 -0.89 4.25
C MET A 48 -4.55 0.59 4.10
N GLY A 49 -5.37 1.53 4.60
CA GLY A 49 -5.00 2.94 4.64
C GLY A 49 -3.79 3.23 5.54
N GLY A 50 -3.66 2.52 6.67
CA GLY A 50 -2.47 2.57 7.52
C GLY A 50 -1.22 2.00 6.84
N VAL A 51 -1.38 0.96 6.02
CA VAL A 51 -0.29 0.38 5.22
C VAL A 51 0.22 1.39 4.19
N VAL A 52 -0.66 2.00 3.41
CA VAL A 52 -0.29 3.00 2.39
C VAL A 52 0.45 4.18 3.02
N LYS A 53 -0.09 4.72 4.11
CA LYS A 53 0.52 5.84 4.84
C LYS A 53 1.93 5.52 5.36
N GLU A 54 2.14 4.30 5.84
CA GLU A 54 3.48 3.89 6.31
C GLU A 54 4.44 3.72 5.13
N ILE A 55 3.99 3.21 3.98
CA ILE A 55 4.80 3.12 2.76
C ILE A 55 5.23 4.52 2.28
N GLU A 56 4.30 5.48 2.21
CA GLU A 56 4.60 6.88 1.85
C GLU A 56 5.63 7.49 2.79
N ASN A 57 5.47 7.27 4.10
CA ASN A 57 6.41 7.73 5.13
C ASN A 57 7.82 7.12 4.94
N ILE A 58 7.90 5.84 4.56
CA ILE A 58 9.17 5.17 4.29
C ILE A 58 9.84 5.74 3.03
N LEU A 59 9.07 5.99 1.96
CA LEU A 59 9.57 6.61 0.73
C LEU A 59 10.15 8.00 1.01
N HIS A 60 9.42 8.84 1.76
CA HIS A 60 9.92 10.15 2.19
C HIS A 60 11.22 10.04 2.99
N LEU A 61 11.32 9.09 3.92
CA LEU A 61 12.54 8.90 4.71
C LEU A 61 13.72 8.39 3.87
N ALA A 62 13.45 7.64 2.80
CA ALA A 62 14.46 7.24 1.83
C ALA A 62 14.94 8.39 0.93
N GLY A 63 14.28 9.56 1.00
CA GLY A 63 14.55 10.71 0.14
C GLY A 63 13.90 10.60 -1.24
N LEU A 64 12.92 9.71 -1.38
CA LEU A 64 12.10 9.56 -2.58
C LEU A 64 10.85 10.44 -2.45
N ASN A 65 10.36 10.97 -3.57
CA ASN A 65 9.11 11.72 -3.60
C ASN A 65 7.95 10.76 -3.93
N PRO A 66 7.05 10.43 -2.99
CA PRO A 66 5.92 9.54 -3.26
C PRO A 66 4.88 10.17 -4.19
N ASP A 67 4.83 11.50 -4.28
CA ASP A 67 3.87 12.21 -5.15
C ASP A 67 4.27 12.21 -6.63
N ALA A 68 5.53 11.85 -6.96
CA ALA A 68 6.02 11.88 -8.34
C ALA A 68 5.41 10.78 -9.24
N GLU A 69 4.95 9.67 -8.64
CA GLU A 69 4.45 8.49 -9.37
C GLU A 69 2.92 8.29 -9.19
N SER A 70 2.20 9.32 -8.72
CA SER A 70 0.74 9.27 -8.53
C SER A 70 -0.06 9.73 -9.76
N GLU A 71 0.55 9.82 -10.94
CA GLU A 71 -0.19 10.08 -12.18
C GLU A 71 -1.07 8.86 -12.53
N SER A 72 -2.31 8.90 -12.02
CA SER A 72 -3.39 8.04 -12.43
C SER A 72 -3.62 8.21 -13.94
N THR A 73 -3.06 7.31 -14.75
CA THR A 73 -3.46 7.19 -16.16
C THR A 73 -4.83 6.52 -16.20
N SER A 74 -5.88 7.26 -15.79
CA SER A 74 -7.25 6.83 -16.03
C SER A 74 -7.55 7.03 -17.52
N ALA A 75 -7.38 5.98 -18.31
CA ALA A 75 -7.90 5.94 -19.67
C ALA A 75 -9.44 5.90 -19.58
N CYS A 76 -10.09 7.05 -19.75
CA CYS A 76 -11.52 7.12 -19.96
C CYS A 76 -11.81 6.57 -21.36
N PHE A 77 -12.36 5.36 -21.47
CA PHE A 77 -12.89 4.88 -22.73
C PHE A 77 -14.20 5.62 -23.00
N GLU A 78 -14.24 6.42 -24.06
CA GLU A 78 -15.52 6.95 -24.57
C GLU A 78 -16.32 5.79 -25.17
N GLU A 79 -17.36 5.37 -24.45
CA GLU A 79 -18.35 4.41 -24.94
C GLU A 79 -19.41 5.18 -25.74
N ALA A 80 -19.49 4.87 -27.04
CA ALA A 80 -20.46 5.46 -27.96
C ALA A 80 -21.87 4.94 -27.65
N SER A 81 -22.76 5.89 -27.39
CA SER A 81 -24.18 5.74 -27.07
C SER A 81 -24.94 4.82 -28.03
N GLN A 82 -25.83 3.97 -27.49
CA GLN A 82 -27.27 4.03 -27.77
C GLN A 82 -28.08 3.11 -26.82
N ASP A 83 -28.95 3.77 -26.05
CA ASP A 83 -30.28 3.38 -25.56
C ASP A 83 -30.57 1.92 -25.19
N GLU A 84 -30.83 1.66 -23.90
CA GLU A 84 -32.14 1.25 -23.34
C GLU A 84 -31.99 0.87 -21.85
N ILE A 85 -32.70 1.61 -20.98
CA ILE A 85 -32.73 1.41 -19.51
C ILE A 85 -33.93 0.52 -19.14
N PRO A 86 -33.76 -0.63 -18.45
CA PRO A 86 -34.87 -1.26 -17.76
C PRO A 86 -35.02 -0.77 -16.31
N PRO A 87 -36.26 -0.70 -15.76
CA PRO A 87 -36.62 0.18 -14.66
C PRO A 87 -36.62 -0.54 -13.31
N SER A 88 -35.73 -0.14 -12.41
CA SER A 88 -35.76 -0.37 -10.95
C SER A 88 -34.34 -0.09 -10.45
N LEU A 89 -34.01 1.07 -9.88
CA LEU A 89 -34.39 1.48 -8.53
C LEU A 89 -34.34 3.01 -8.49
N ARG A 90 -35.53 3.63 -8.40
CA ARG A 90 -35.66 5.03 -8.02
C ARG A 90 -35.68 5.10 -6.49
N GLU A 91 -34.72 5.87 -5.98
CA GLU A 91 -34.86 6.79 -4.86
C GLU A 91 -35.11 6.17 -3.47
N GLU A 92 -34.07 6.19 -2.63
CA GLU A 92 -34.24 6.89 -1.35
C GLU A 92 -33.12 7.91 -1.18
N GLU A 93 -33.56 9.11 -0.87
CA GLU A 93 -32.86 10.38 -0.96
C GLU A 93 -31.62 10.50 -0.07
N VAL A 94 -30.69 11.30 -0.59
CA VAL A 94 -29.81 12.17 0.18
C VAL A 94 -30.60 12.84 1.31
N SER A 95 -30.19 12.60 2.55
CA SER A 95 -30.40 13.59 3.60
C SER A 95 -29.04 13.99 4.15
N LEU A 96 -28.59 15.16 3.69
CA LEU A 96 -27.60 15.98 4.36
C LEU A 96 -28.02 16.16 5.83
N SER A 97 -27.15 15.80 6.75
CA SER A 97 -26.91 16.47 8.04
C SER A 97 -25.54 16.05 8.57
#